data_AF-A0A4Q1RWW3-F1
#
_entry.id   AF-A0A4Q1RWW3-F1
#
_cell.length_a   1.000
_cell.length_b   1.000
_cell.length_c   1.000
_cell.angle_alpha   90.00
_cell.angle_beta   90.00
_cell.angle_gamma   90.00
#
_symmetry.space_group_name_H-M   'P 1'
#
loop_
_entity.id
_entity.type
_entity.pdbx_description
1 polymer ?
#
loop_
_entity_poly.entity_id
_entity_poly.type
_entity_poly.pdbx_seq_one_letter_code
_entity_poly.pdbx_strand_id
1 'polypeptide(L)'
;MRTTKVTAGLAGRAAPVLFKAACPDCRGCFELASDAFRLAIGASSRTTFYSFTCPDCRRAVRRPAGERIVELLTGGGVRTLRLHTG
;
A
#
# COMPACT_ATOMS: atom_id res chain seq x y z
N MET A 1 -12.85 -1.35 31.01
CA MET A 1 -12.77 -1.23 29.55
C MET A 1 -11.33 -1.42 29.12
N ARG A 2 -10.97 -2.57 28.51
CA ARG A 2 -9.61 -2.87 28.03
C ARG A 2 -9.58 -2.63 26.52
N THR A 3 -8.96 -1.54 26.09
CA THR A 3 -8.63 -1.31 24.67
C THR A 3 -7.19 -1.74 24.43
N THR A 4 -7.04 -2.94 23.89
CA THR A 4 -5.77 -3.49 23.41
C THR A 4 -5.26 -2.66 22.22
N LYS A 5 -4.16 -1.95 22.43
CA LYS A 5 -3.39 -1.25 21.40
C LYS A 5 -2.59 -2.30 20.62
N VAL A 6 -2.94 -2.53 19.36
CA VAL A 6 -2.15 -3.38 18.47
C VAL A 6 -0.93 -2.59 18.03
N THR A 7 0.24 -2.89 18.60
CA THR A 7 1.54 -2.46 18.09
C THR A 7 1.94 -3.37 16.94
N ALA A 8 1.79 -2.88 15.72
CA ALA A 8 2.30 -3.57 14.54
C ALA A 8 3.81 -3.31 14.40
N GLY A 9 4.59 -4.38 14.59
CA GLY A 9 5.80 -4.69 13.85
C GLY A 9 7.01 -3.77 14.00
N LEU A 10 7.89 -4.10 14.96
CA LEU A 10 9.29 -3.71 14.88
C LEU A 10 9.99 -4.59 13.81
N ALA A 11 10.12 -4.10 12.58
CA ALA A 11 10.97 -4.72 11.55
C ALA A 11 12.15 -3.79 11.25
N GLY A 12 13.34 -4.15 11.73
CA GLY A 12 14.56 -3.38 11.53
C GLY A 12 15.20 -3.58 10.14
N ARG A 13 16.06 -2.58 9.81
CA ARG A 13 17.18 -2.60 8.84
C ARG A 13 16.88 -2.31 7.36
N ALA A 14 16.33 -1.12 7.12
CA ALA A 14 16.69 -0.16 6.06
C ALA A 14 15.84 1.09 6.36
N ALA A 15 16.28 2.31 6.01
CA ALA A 15 15.36 3.44 6.10
C ALA A 15 14.12 3.09 5.25
N PRO A 16 12.90 3.06 5.82
CA PRO A 16 11.73 2.65 5.07
C PRO A 16 11.54 3.65 3.93
N VAL A 17 11.46 3.16 2.70
CA VAL A 17 11.05 3.99 1.57
C VAL A 17 9.63 4.46 1.89
N LEU A 18 9.48 5.77 2.06
CA LEU A 18 8.19 6.39 2.33
C LEU A 18 7.56 6.83 1.02
N PHE A 19 6.30 6.43 0.83
CA PHE A 19 5.49 6.84 -0.30
C PHE A 19 4.40 7.78 0.17
N LYS A 20 4.22 8.88 -0.57
CA LYS A 20 3.11 9.81 -0.35
C LYS A 20 1.82 9.20 -0.91
N ALA A 21 0.81 9.10 -0.06
CA ALA A 21 -0.52 8.66 -0.43
C ALA A 21 -1.58 9.67 0.05
N ALA A 22 -2.57 9.90 -0.80
CA ALA A 22 -3.72 10.73 -0.48
C ALA A 22 -4.99 9.87 -0.42
N CYS A 23 -5.71 9.97 0.70
CA CYS A 23 -7.01 9.34 0.85
C CYS A 23 -8.08 10.15 0.09
N PRO A 24 -8.81 9.56 -0.87
CA PRO A 24 -9.85 10.29 -1.59
C PRO A 24 -11.07 10.64 -0.72
N ASP A 25 -11.28 9.91 0.38
CA ASP A 25 -12.43 10.07 1.28
C ASP A 25 -12.25 11.22 2.27
N CYS A 26 -11.19 11.19 3.08
CA CYS A 26 -10.91 12.25 4.06
C CYS A 26 -10.00 13.37 3.51
N ARG A 27 -9.50 13.21 2.28
CA ARG A 27 -8.53 14.12 1.63
C ARG A 27 -7.21 14.33 2.38
N GLY A 28 -6.93 13.50 3.39
CA GLY A 28 -5.67 13.51 4.11
C GLY A 28 -4.51 12.98 3.26
N CYS A 29 -3.34 13.60 3.42
CA CYS A 29 -2.09 13.19 2.81
C CYS A 29 -1.18 12.58 3.88
N PHE A 30 -0.66 11.38 3.60
CA PHE A 30 0.13 10.61 4.55
C PHE A 30 1.36 10.03 3.88
N GLU A 31 2.42 9.87 4.66
CA GLU A 31 3.63 9.16 4.26
C GLU A 31 3.57 7.76 4.85
N LEU A 32 3.52 6.77 3.96
CA LEU A 32 3.34 5.36 4.32
C LEU A 32 4.55 4.57 3.85
N ALA A 33 5.04 3.67 4.68
CA ALA A 33 6.12 2.75 4.33
C ALA A 33 5.63 1.66 3.35
N SER A 34 6.57 1.02 2.66
CA SER A 34 6.29 -0.02 1.66
C SER A 34 5.42 -1.17 2.17
N ASP A 35 5.51 -1.51 3.46
CA ASP A 35 4.75 -2.59 4.08
C ASP A 35 3.25 -2.27 4.27
N ALA A 36 2.90 -0.99 4.31
CA ALA A 36 1.52 -0.50 4.39
C ALA A 36 0.78 -0.57 3.04
N PHE A 37 1.53 -0.68 1.94
CA PHE A 37 0.97 -0.89 0.61
C PHE A 37 0.87 -2.38 0.28
N ARG A 38 -0.10 -2.68 -0.59
CA ARG A 38 -0.28 -3.97 -1.23
C ARG A 38 -0.45 -3.74 -2.71
N LEU A 39 0.47 -4.27 -3.52
CA LEU A 39 0.40 -4.20 -4.97
C LEU A 39 -0.11 -5.54 -5.50
N ALA A 40 -1.27 -5.54 -6.16
CA ALA A 40 -1.82 -6.70 -6.86
C ALA A 40 -1.54 -6.55 -8.36
N ILE A 41 -0.77 -7.46 -8.94
CA ILE A 41 -0.41 -7.47 -10.36
C ILE A 41 -1.22 -8.57 -11.06
N GLY A 42 -2.05 -8.18 -12.01
CA GLY A 42 -2.80 -9.11 -12.86
C GLY A 42 -2.13 -9.34 -14.21
N ALA A 43 -2.84 -9.99 -15.14
CA ALA A 43 -2.33 -10.30 -16.48
C ALA A 43 -2.04 -9.04 -17.34
N SER A 44 -2.64 -7.90 -17.01
CA SER A 44 -2.44 -6.61 -17.70
C SER A 44 -2.43 -5.43 -16.72
N SER A 45 -1.95 -4.27 -17.16
CA SER A 45 -1.95 -3.02 -16.37
C SER A 45 -3.36 -2.60 -15.92
N ARG A 46 -4.40 -2.93 -16.70
CA ARG A 46 -5.81 -2.69 -16.33
C ARG A 46 -6.28 -3.54 -15.16
N THR A 47 -5.62 -4.67 -14.92
CA THR A 47 -5.90 -5.59 -13.81
C THR A 47 -4.93 -5.43 -12.65
N THR A 48 -4.08 -4.40 -12.69
CA THR A 48 -3.04 -4.13 -11.68
C THR A 48 -3.46 -2.94 -10.81
N PHE A 49 -3.47 -3.16 -9.51
CA PHE A 49 -3.97 -2.19 -8.53
C PHE A 49 -3.09 -2.18 -7.30
N TYR A 50 -2.86 -1.00 -6.73
CA TYR A 50 -2.35 -0.88 -5.38
C TYR A 50 -3.47 -0.53 -4.42
N SER A 51 -3.31 -0.99 -3.18
CA SER A 51 -4.22 -0.67 -2.10
C SER A 51 -3.47 -0.36 -0.81
N PHE A 52 -4.03 0.54 -0.02
CA PHE A 52 -3.54 0.90 1.29
C PHE A 52 -4.73 1.24 2.20
N THR A 53 -4.51 1.19 3.52
CA THR A 53 -5.51 1.60 4.50
C THR A 53 -5.17 2.99 5.00
N CYS A 54 -6.12 3.93 4.91
CA CYS A 54 -5.92 5.28 5.44
C CYS A 54 -5.80 5.22 6.97
N PRO A 55 -4.75 5.80 7.60
CA PRO A 55 -4.60 5.76 9.05
C PRO A 55 -5.64 6.63 9.79
N ASP A 56 -6.16 7.68 9.15
CA ASP A 56 -7.17 8.59 9.72
C ASP A 56 -8.57 7.99 9.71
N CYS A 57 -9.11 7.72 8.52
CA CYS A 57 -10.50 7.28 8.36
C CYS A 57 -10.64 5.74 8.28
N ARG A 58 -9.53 5.00 8.30
CA ARG A 58 -9.46 3.53 8.21
C ARG A 58 -10.17 2.90 7.00
N ARG A 59 -10.42 3.70 5.96
CA ARG A 59 -10.93 3.20 4.67
C ARG A 59 -9.83 2.54 3.86
N ALA A 60 -10.17 1.43 3.20
CA ALA A 60 -9.34 0.77 2.22
C ALA A 60 -9.41 1.55 0.90
N VAL A 61 -8.31 2.21 0.54
CA VAL A 61 -8.19 2.96 -0.71
C VAL A 61 -7.59 2.03 -1.76
N ARG A 62 -8.24 1.95 -2.92
CA ARG A 62 -7.75 1.21 -4.10
C ARG A 62 -7.51 2.17 -5.24
N ARG A 63 -6.35 2.06 -5.88
CA ARG A 63 -6.00 2.86 -7.05
C ARG A 63 -5.38 1.99 -8.13
N PRO A 64 -5.65 2.27 -9.42
CA PRO A 64 -5.00 1.58 -10.51
C PRO A 64 -3.50 1.87 -10.47
N ALA A 65 -2.69 0.82 -10.69
CA ALA A 65 -1.24 0.92 -10.77
C ALA A 65 -0.83 0.81 -12.24
N GLY A 66 -0.53 1.97 -12.85
CA GLY A 66 0.15 2.01 -14.15
C GLY A 66 1.59 1.48 -14.04
N GLU A 67 2.20 1.20 -15.18
CA GLU A 67 3.55 0.60 -15.29
C GLU A 67 4.59 1.33 -14.42
N ARG A 68 4.67 2.66 -14.52
CA ARG A 68 5.60 3.47 -13.71
C ARG A 68 5.34 3.36 -12.19
N ILE A 69 4.09 3.24 -11.76
CA ILE A 69 3.75 3.08 -10.35
C ILE A 69 4.12 1.67 -9.87
N VAL A 70 3.91 0.65 -10.71
CA VAL A 70 4.34 -0.73 -10.44
C VAL A 70 5.85 -0.78 -10.21
N GLU A 71 6.63 -0.19 -11.11
CA GLU A 71 8.09 -0.14 -11.00
C GLU A 71 8.54 0.53 -9.71
N LEU A 72 7.98 1.71 -9.38
CA LEU A 72 8.33 2.46 -8.18
C LEU A 72 8.00 1.68 -6.89
N LEU A 73 6.80 1.10 -6.82
CA LEU A 73 6.38 0.34 -5.64
C LEU A 73 7.17 -0.96 -5.50
N THR A 74 7.40 -1.67 -6.60
CA THR A 74 8.18 -2.92 -6.60
C THR A 74 9.63 -2.65 -6.23
N GLY A 75 10.25 -1.61 -6.81
CA GLY A 75 11.62 -1.21 -6.49
C GLY A 75 11.81 -0.73 -5.05
N GLY A 76 10.78 -0.12 -4.45
CA GLY A 76 10.80 0.27 -3.04
C GLY A 76 10.41 -0.83 -2.05
N GLY A 77 10.21 -2.07 -2.51
CA GLY A 77 9.98 -3.23 -1.63
C GLY A 77 8.53 -3.43 -1.18
N VAL A 78 7.55 -2.87 -1.89
CA VAL A 78 6.14 -3.13 -1.61
C VAL A 78 5.82 -4.60 -1.89
N ARG A 79 5.05 -5.23 -1.01
CA ARG A 79 4.64 -6.63 -1.20
C ARG A 79 3.75 -6.76 -2.42
N THR A 80 4.23 -7.53 -3.40
CA THR A 80 3.53 -7.82 -4.64
C THR A 80 2.77 -9.15 -4.54
N LEU A 81 1.48 -9.11 -4.82
CA LEU A 81 0.62 -10.27 -5.00
C LEU A 81 0.36 -10.46 -6.49
N ARG A 82 0.72 -11.61 -7.05
CA ARG A 82 0.35 -11.96 -8.43
C ARG A 82 -1.02 -12.64 -8.44
N LEU A 83 -1.96 -12.03 -9.15
CA LEU A 83 -3.29 -12.60 -9.37
C LEU A 83 -3.19 -13.58 -10.54
N HIS A 84 -3.41 -14.86 -10.26
CA HIS A 84 -3.57 -15.88 -11.30
C HIS A 84 -5.04 -15.90 -11.68
N THR A 85 -5.36 -15.36 -12.85
CA THR A 85 -6.67 -15.61 -13.46
C THR A 85 -6.58 -17.01 -14.06
N GLY A 86 -7.20 -17.98 -13.39
CA GLY A 86 -7.35 -19.35 -13.90
C GLY A 86 -8.36 -19.43 -15.02
#